data_AF-A0A1H9VV69-F1
#
_entry.id   AF-A0A1H9VV69-F1
#
_cell.length_a   1.000
_cell.length_b   1.000
_cell.length_c   1.000
_cell.angle_alpha   90.00
_cell.angle_beta   90.00
_cell.angle_gamma   90.00
#
_symmetry.space_group_name_H-M   'P 1'
#
loop_
_entity.id
_entity.type
_entity.pdbx_description
1 polymer ?
#
loop_
_entity_poly.entity_id
_entity_poly.type
_entity_poly.pdbx_seq_one_letter_code
_entity_poly.pdbx_strand_id
1 'polypeptide(L)'
;MAINQRDRQYAETHQLFIDVAFKLFREKGYSSTSMNQIAVQAGFSRTALYLHFPNKPAIVLEHMRLMDDDLRHVVLSLSSDVGYTREQPQQPLRVEVTMQLSACRGMERR
;
A
#
# COMPACT_ATOMS: atom_id res chain seq x y z
N MET A 1 -18.88 -21.90 3.83
CA MET A 1 -19.29 -20.89 4.83
C MET A 1 -19.66 -19.63 4.07
N ALA A 2 -20.90 -19.15 4.17
CA ALA A 2 -21.31 -17.92 3.48
C ALA A 2 -20.68 -16.72 4.18
N ILE A 3 -19.83 -15.97 3.47
CA ILE A 3 -19.27 -14.71 3.96
C ILE A 3 -20.44 -13.75 4.17
N ASN A 4 -20.53 -13.14 5.35
CA ASN A 4 -21.59 -12.21 5.72
C ASN A 4 -21.53 -10.98 4.79
N GLN A 5 -22.68 -10.52 4.29
CA GLN A 5 -22.76 -9.38 3.37
C GLN A 5 -22.09 -8.12 3.93
N ARG A 6 -22.15 -7.94 5.26
CA ARG A 6 -21.52 -6.82 5.96
C ARG A 6 -19.99 -6.88 5.89
N ASP A 7 -19.41 -8.07 6.04
CA ASP A 7 -17.96 -8.25 6.01
C ASP A 7 -17.42 -7.95 4.60
N ARG A 8 -18.18 -8.36 3.58
CA ARG A 8 -17.86 -8.04 2.19
C ARG A 8 -17.92 -6.54 1.91
N GLN A 9 -18.97 -5.85 2.36
CA GLN A 9 -19.10 -4.40 2.22
C GLN A 9 -17.99 -3.65 2.95
N TYR A 10 -17.59 -4.12 4.14
CA TYR A 10 -16.48 -3.56 4.88
C TYR A 10 -15.17 -3.71 4.09
N ALA A 11 -14.89 -4.89 3.54
CA ALA A 11 -13.69 -5.15 2.75
C ALA A 11 -13.65 -4.32 1.45
N GLU A 12 -14.78 -4.20 0.74
CA GLU A 12 -14.89 -3.39 -0.48
C GLU A 12 -14.64 -1.91 -0.18
N THR A 13 -15.22 -1.39 0.92
CA THR A 13 -15.00 0.00 1.36
C THR A 13 -13.55 0.23 1.81
N HIS A 14 -12.98 -0.75 2.52
CA HIS A 14 -11.58 -0.72 2.97
C HIS A 14 -10.62 -0.63 1.78
N GLN A 15 -10.84 -1.46 0.75
CA GLN A 15 -10.04 -1.44 -0.47
C GLN A 15 -10.19 -0.13 -1.24
N LEU A 16 -11.43 0.39 -1.36
CA LEU A 16 -11.68 1.67 -2.04
C LEU A 16 -10.88 2.82 -1.42
N PHE A 17 -10.77 2.87 -0.09
CA PHE A 17 -9.95 3.89 0.57
C PHE A 17 -8.47 3.80 0.20
N ILE A 18 -7.93 2.58 0.07
CA ILE A 18 -6.55 2.36 -0.39
C ILE A 18 -6.39 2.88 -1.81
N ASP A 19 -7.27 2.46 -2.73
CA ASP A 19 -7.18 2.81 -4.15
C ASP A 19 -7.26 4.33 -4.36
N VAL A 20 -8.20 4.99 -3.68
CA VAL A 20 -8.36 6.45 -3.73
C VAL A 20 -7.16 7.17 -3.13
N ALA A 21 -6.63 6.69 -2.00
CA ALA A 21 -5.44 7.27 -1.40
C ALA A 21 -4.24 7.22 -2.34
N PHE A 22 -3.98 6.06 -2.96
CA PHE A 22 -2.87 5.90 -3.90
C PHE A 22 -3.07 6.66 -5.21
N LYS A 23 -4.31 6.80 -5.69
CA LYS A 23 -4.62 7.72 -6.79
C LYS A 23 -4.20 9.14 -6.45
N LEU A 24 -4.62 9.65 -5.29
CA LEU A 24 -4.26 10.98 -4.83
C LEU A 24 -2.75 11.12 -4.58
N PHE A 25 -2.08 10.11 -4.04
CA PHE A 25 -0.62 10.13 -3.85
C PHE A 25 0.11 10.25 -5.19
N ARG A 26 -0.35 9.59 -6.25
CA ARG A 26 0.23 9.72 -7.60
C ARG A 26 -0.02 11.10 -8.21
N GLU A 27 -1.19 11.68 -7.98
CA GLU A 27 -1.59 12.95 -8.61
C GLU A 27 -0.94 14.18 -7.95
N LYS A 28 -0.82 14.21 -6.62
CA LYS A 28 -0.35 15.41 -5.86
C LYS A 28 0.74 15.13 -4.84
N GLY A 29 1.18 13.89 -4.70
CA GLY A 29 2.19 13.47 -3.73
C GLY A 29 1.62 13.13 -2.35
N TYR A 30 2.42 12.37 -1.59
CA TYR A 30 2.05 11.87 -0.27
C TYR A 30 1.81 13.00 0.74
N SER A 31 2.74 13.94 0.87
CA SER A 31 2.67 15.01 1.88
C SER A 31 1.48 15.95 1.67
N SER A 32 1.16 16.25 0.41
CA SER A 32 0.06 17.14 0.00
C SER A 32 -1.33 16.49 0.08
N THR A 33 -1.40 15.19 0.35
CA THR A 33 -2.65 14.45 0.49
C THR A 33 -3.06 14.36 1.97
N SER A 34 -4.27 14.80 2.29
CA SER A 34 -4.83 14.69 3.64
C SER A 34 -5.86 13.56 3.76
N MET A 35 -6.04 13.05 4.99
CA MET A 35 -7.10 12.06 5.28
C MET A 35 -8.50 12.55 4.87
N ASN A 36 -8.78 13.84 5.01
CA ASN A 36 -10.08 14.39 4.63
C ASN A 36 -10.30 14.35 3.11
N GLN A 37 -9.25 14.66 2.32
CA GLN A 37 -9.33 14.57 0.86
C GLN A 37 -9.56 13.14 0.38
N ILE A 38 -8.94 12.16 1.04
CA ILE A 38 -9.16 10.73 0.73
C ILE A 38 -10.61 10.35 0.99
N ALA A 39 -11.15 10.71 2.17
CA ALA A 39 -12.53 10.42 2.53
C ALA A 39 -13.53 11.04 1.54
N VAL A 40 -13.37 12.34 1.24
CA VAL A 40 -14.22 13.07 0.30
C VAL A 40 -14.15 12.45 -1.10
N GLN A 41 -12.95 12.14 -1.59
CA GLN A 41 -12.77 11.56 -2.93
C GLN A 41 -13.35 10.13 -3.03
N ALA A 42 -13.38 9.39 -1.91
CA ALA A 42 -14.01 8.08 -1.83
C ALA A 42 -15.54 8.15 -1.63
N GLY A 43 -16.11 9.33 -1.40
CA GLY A 43 -17.54 9.50 -1.15
C GLY A 43 -17.99 9.19 0.28
N PHE A 44 -17.07 9.21 1.26
CA PHE A 44 -17.34 8.88 2.65
C PHE A 44 -17.04 10.04 3.60
N SER A 45 -17.59 9.95 4.81
CA SER A 45 -17.26 10.89 5.87
C SER A 45 -15.82 10.66 6.37
N ARG A 46 -15.23 11.70 6.95
CA ARG A 46 -13.94 11.57 7.63
C ARG A 46 -14.00 10.47 8.69
N THR A 47 -15.03 10.46 9.53
CA THR A 47 -15.22 9.45 10.59
C THR A 47 -15.20 8.03 10.04
N ALA A 48 -15.87 7.77 8.90
CA ALA A 48 -15.86 6.46 8.27
C ALA A 48 -14.45 6.02 7.90
N LEU A 49 -13.65 6.88 7.27
CA LEU A 49 -12.24 6.56 6.97
C LEU A 49 -11.44 6.23 8.25
N TYR A 50 -11.65 6.95 9.34
CA TYR A 50 -10.94 6.68 10.61
C TYR A 50 -11.34 5.36 11.27
N LEU A 51 -12.51 4.79 10.95
CA LEU A 51 -12.87 3.43 11.40
C LEU A 51 -12.02 2.36 10.70
N HIS A 52 -11.58 2.63 9.48
CA HIS A 52 -10.72 1.74 8.69
C HIS A 52 -9.24 1.99 8.95
N PHE A 53 -8.83 3.25 8.96
CA PHE A 53 -7.43 3.65 9.05
C PHE A 53 -7.23 4.79 10.05
N PRO A 54 -6.44 4.58 11.12
CA PRO A 54 -6.22 5.62 12.13
C PRO A 54 -5.42 6.81 11.61
N ASN A 55 -4.63 6.62 10.55
CA ASN A 55 -3.78 7.65 9.96
C ASN A 55 -3.34 7.30 8.52
N LYS A 56 -2.72 8.27 7.85
CA LYS A 56 -2.25 8.14 6.46
C LYS A 56 -1.17 7.04 6.29
N PRO A 57 -0.17 6.89 7.19
CA PRO A 57 0.77 5.75 7.14
C PRO A 57 0.11 4.37 7.18
N ALA A 58 -0.96 4.18 7.96
CA ALA A 58 -1.65 2.89 8.05
C ALA A 58 -2.20 2.41 6.70
N ILE A 59 -2.67 3.33 5.85
CA ILE A 59 -3.12 3.02 4.48
C ILE A 59 -1.97 2.49 3.63
N VAL A 60 -0.78 3.09 3.76
CA VAL A 60 0.41 2.68 3.00
C VAL A 60 0.89 1.30 3.46
N LEU A 61 0.93 1.07 4.77
CA LEU A 61 1.31 -0.22 5.33
C LEU A 61 0.38 -1.34 4.88
N GLU A 62 -0.93 -1.09 4.87
CA GLU A 62 -1.89 -2.09 4.40
C GLU A 62 -1.73 -2.36 2.90
N HIS A 63 -1.52 -1.33 2.08
CA HIS A 63 -1.24 -1.54 0.67
C HIS A 63 0.03 -2.36 0.42
N MET A 64 1.11 -2.10 1.18
CA MET A 64 2.33 -2.91 1.12
C MET A 64 2.07 -4.37 1.50
N ARG A 65 1.27 -4.61 2.55
CA ARG A 65 0.90 -5.96 2.97
C ARG A 65 0.14 -6.72 1.88
N LEU A 66 -0.80 -6.05 1.20
CA LEU A 66 -1.55 -6.63 0.09
C LEU A 66 -0.65 -6.92 -1.12
N MET A 67 0.27 -6.00 -1.44
CA MET A 67 1.25 -6.21 -2.51
C MET A 67 2.18 -7.38 -2.23
N ASP A 68 2.61 -7.59 -0.98
CA ASP A 68 3.44 -8.73 -0.60
C ASP A 68 2.71 -10.07 -0.83
N ASP A 69 1.42 -10.14 -0.51
CA ASP A 69 0.60 -11.32 -0.74
C ASP A 69 0.47 -11.59 -2.27
N ASP A 70 0.20 -10.56 -3.07
CA ASP A 70 0.08 -10.67 -4.53
C ASP A 70 1.40 -11.05 -5.20
N LEU A 71 2.51 -10.40 -4.82
CA LEU A 71 3.84 -10.68 -5.36
C LEU A 71 4.27 -12.11 -5.05
N ARG A 72 3.99 -12.62 -3.85
CA ARG A 72 4.24 -14.04 -3.51
C ARG A 72 3.50 -14.97 -4.46
N HIS A 73 2.23 -14.69 -4.76
CA HIS A 73 1.45 -15.50 -5.68
C HIS A 73 2.01 -15.48 -7.10
N VAL A 74 2.44 -14.32 -7.59
CA VAL A 74 3.06 -14.18 -8.92
C VAL A 74 4.42 -14.89 -8.99
N VAL A 75 5.25 -14.74 -7.96
CA VAL A 75 6.56 -15.43 -7.91
C VAL A 75 6.36 -16.95 -7.89
N LEU A 76 5.39 -17.46 -7.12
CA LEU A 76 5.10 -18.89 -7.07
C LEU A 76 4.59 -19.42 -8.42
N SER A 77 3.72 -18.68 -9.12
CA SER A 77 3.20 -19.09 -10.42
C SER A 77 4.24 -19.01 -11.54
N LEU A 78 5.22 -18.10 -11.46
CA LEU A 78 6.35 -18.05 -12.38
C LEU A 78 7.40 -19.12 -12.07
N SER A 79 7.56 -19.50 -10.79
CA SER A 79 8.54 -20.52 -10.38
C SER A 79 8.16 -21.96 -10.77
N SER A 80 6.89 -22.24 -11.12
CA SER A 80 6.50 -23.54 -11.69
C SER A 80 7.04 -23.79 -13.10
N ASP A 81 7.48 -22.74 -13.81
CA ASP A 81 8.13 -22.86 -15.14
C ASP A 81 9.67 -22.87 -15.05
N VAL A 82 10.24 -22.63 -13.87
CA VAL A 82 11.70 -22.59 -13.69
C VAL A 82 12.12 -23.82 -12.87
N GLY A 83 12.59 -24.84 -13.58
CA GLY A 83 13.29 -25.98 -12.98
C GLY A 83 14.48 -25.51 -12.15
N TYR A 84 14.28 -25.38 -10.83
CA TYR A 84 15.31 -24.98 -9.88
C TYR A 84 16.20 -26.18 -9.57
N THR A 85 17.26 -26.38 -10.37
CA THR A 85 18.34 -27.31 -10.02
C THR A 85 19.06 -26.77 -8.78
N ARG A 86 18.96 -27.51 -7.66
CA ARG A 86 19.90 -27.46 -6.51
C ARG A 86 21.33 -27.38 -7.09
N GLU A 87 22.21 -26.47 -6.66
CA GLU A 87 22.96 -26.56 -5.40
C GLU A 87 23.44 -25.15 -4.92
N GLN A 88 23.08 -24.78 -3.68
CA GLN A 88 23.74 -23.94 -2.63
C GLN A 88 24.56 -22.66 -2.96
N PRO A 89 24.78 -21.72 -2.01
CA PRO A 89 23.89 -20.99 -1.11
C PRO A 89 24.17 -19.47 -1.21
N GLN A 90 23.31 -18.67 -1.85
CA GLN A 90 23.51 -17.22 -1.91
C GLN A 90 22.70 -16.49 -0.83
N GLN A 91 23.46 -15.87 0.08
CA GLN A 91 23.20 -14.69 0.91
C GLN A 91 21.73 -14.20 0.97
N PRO A 92 21.16 -14.00 2.18
CA PRO A 92 19.80 -13.47 2.29
C PRO A 92 19.73 -12.15 1.54
N LEU A 93 18.78 -12.07 0.61
CA LEU A 93 18.41 -10.89 -0.15
C LEU A 93 18.32 -9.69 0.80
N ARG A 94 19.39 -8.89 0.89
CA ARG A 94 19.36 -7.61 1.59
C ARG A 94 18.65 -6.65 0.65
N VAL A 95 17.32 -6.63 0.70
CA VAL A 95 16.54 -5.59 0.05
C VAL A 95 16.79 -4.32 0.84
N GLU A 96 17.86 -3.60 0.50
CA GLU A 96 18.05 -2.25 1.00
C GLU A 96 17.03 -1.33 0.34
N VAL A 97 15.87 -1.19 0.98
CA VAL A 97 14.97 -0.06 0.74
C VAL A 97 15.59 1.14 1.43
N THR A 98 16.67 1.69 0.86
CA THR A 98 17.17 2.99 1.29
C THR A 98 16.25 4.05 0.72
N MET A 99 15.26 4.46 1.51
CA MET A 99 14.44 5.65 1.24
C MET A 99 15.34 6.89 1.38
N GLN A 100 16.09 7.24 0.33
CA GLN A 100 16.82 8.51 0.28
C GLN A 100 15.84 9.66 0.06
N LEU A 101 15.25 10.14 1.15
CA LEU A 101 14.84 11.53 1.28
C LEU A 101 16.11 12.40 1.35
N SER A 102 16.77 12.60 0.22
CA SER A 102 17.99 13.42 0.11
C SER A 102 17.95 14.31 -1.13
N ALA A 103 16.85 15.04 -1.34
CA ALA A 103 16.82 16.09 -2.37
C ALA A 103 15.84 17.25 -2.11
N CYS A 104 15.30 17.40 -0.90
CA CYS A 104 14.47 18.56 -0.54
C CYS A 104 14.99 19.25 0.73
N ARG A 105 16.15 19.90 0.62
CA ARG A 105 16.52 21.07 1.43
C ARG A 105 17.68 21.82 0.75
N GLY A 106 17.41 22.31 -0.46
CA GLY A 106 18.09 23.44 -1.06
C GLY A 106 17.03 24.48 -1.39
N MET A 107 16.80 25.43 -0.47
CA MET A 107 16.01 26.67 -0.52
C MET A 107 15.82 27.07 0.96
N GLU A 108 16.11 28.25 1.52
CA GLU A 108 16.40 29.60 1.04
C GLU A 108 16.91 30.42 2.26
N ARG A 109 17.91 31.27 2.02
CA ARG A 109 18.18 32.58 2.68
C ARG A 109 18.03 32.73 4.21
N ARG A 110 19.17 32.89 4.89
CA ARG A 110 19.57 34.12 5.59
C ARG A 110 21.03 34.06 6.00
#